data_AF-A0A3D5H815-F1
#
_entry.id   AF-A0A3D5H815-F1
#
_cell.length_a   1.000
_cell.length_b   1.000
_cell.length_c   1.000
_cell.angle_alpha   90.00
_cell.angle_beta   90.00
_cell.angle_gamma   90.00
#
_symmetry.space_group_name_H-M   'P 1'
#
loop_
_entity.id
_entity.type
_entity.pdbx_description
1 polymer ?
#
loop_
_entity_poly.entity_id
_entity_poly.type
_entity_poly.pdbx_seq_one_letter_code
_entity_poly.pdbx_strand_id
1 'polypeptide(L)'
;MIETAVKTLREIAASVPDTGLGIERQMLIGDLVAKQSPAERMALRKLMDSYLLRMAKINASDIDLGGYGSGGHIWYRVYGDKKPDKDLGHFTHDEFNVLIQSVLIERQRLFLYENRNLDFSHSIMEDERMFRFRADAYFDLDQLALNMRAINAIVRPYKGLELHPNVSRVLSLAHLHQGLTLVTGITGSGKSTTLDSIVDANNHTVDGHVVIIASPIEYVHKSDRCIIRHREVGRDVLSFKEGAIQSLRQDPDII
;
A
#
# COMPACT_ATOMS: atom_id res chain seq x y z
N MET A 1 9.94 5.38 22.66
CA MET A 1 8.86 5.04 21.70
C MET A 1 9.12 3.70 21.03
N ILE A 2 10.28 3.50 20.38
CA ILE A 2 10.66 2.19 19.79
C ILE A 2 10.77 1.10 20.85
N GLU A 3 11.44 1.37 21.98
CA GLU A 3 11.53 0.40 23.09
C GLU A 3 10.16 -0.02 23.63
N THR A 4 9.24 0.95 23.75
CA THR A 4 7.85 0.70 24.15
C THR A 4 7.14 -0.22 23.15
N ALA A 5 7.31 0.04 21.84
CA ALA A 5 6.72 -0.78 20.80
C ALA A 5 7.27 -2.21 20.80
N VAL A 6 8.58 -2.39 20.97
CA VAL A 6 9.21 -3.72 21.06
C VAL A 6 8.77 -4.47 22.31
N LYS A 7 8.59 -3.76 23.43
CA LYS A 7 8.04 -4.35 24.66
C LYS A 7 6.62 -4.85 24.43
N THR A 8 5.73 -4.00 23.90
CA THR A 8 4.34 -4.36 23.57
C THR A 8 4.29 -5.54 22.59
N LEU A 9 5.13 -5.52 21.56
CA LEU A 9 5.24 -6.59 20.57
C LEU A 9 5.51 -7.95 21.24
N ARG A 10 6.51 -7.98 22.12
CA ARG A 10 6.91 -9.18 22.88
C ARG A 10 5.86 -9.66 23.85
N GLU A 11 5.22 -8.74 24.55
CA GLU A 11 4.15 -9.06 25.50
C GLU A 11 2.95 -9.70 24.79
N ILE A 12 2.57 -9.18 23.62
CA ILE A 12 1.50 -9.77 22.82
C ILE A 12 1.92 -11.15 22.31
N ALA A 13 3.11 -11.28 21.71
CA ALA A 13 3.61 -12.54 21.18
C ALA A 13 3.68 -13.63 22.27
N ALA A 14 4.13 -13.28 23.47
CA ALA A 14 4.19 -14.19 24.61
C ALA A 14 2.81 -14.58 25.17
N SER A 15 1.77 -13.80 24.88
CA SER A 15 0.39 -14.08 25.32
C SER A 15 -0.39 -14.99 24.37
N VAL A 16 0.18 -15.34 23.21
CA VAL A 16 -0.48 -16.20 22.22
C VAL A 16 -0.52 -17.64 22.75
N PRO A 17 -1.70 -18.26 22.94
CA PRO A 17 -1.78 -19.62 23.43
C PRO A 17 -1.14 -20.63 22.46
N ASP A 18 -0.50 -21.66 23.00
CA ASP A 18 0.06 -22.77 22.20
C ASP A 18 -1.02 -23.65 21.55
N THR A 19 -2.27 -23.54 22.01
CA THR A 19 -3.39 -24.35 21.54
C THR A 19 -3.95 -23.89 20.18
N GLY A 20 -3.63 -22.67 19.73
CA GLY A 20 -4.08 -22.16 18.44
C GLY A 20 -3.13 -22.57 17.31
N LEU A 21 -3.68 -23.18 16.25
CA LEU A 21 -2.94 -23.62 15.06
C LEU A 21 -3.45 -22.94 13.79
N GLY A 22 -2.60 -22.85 12.77
CA GLY A 22 -2.96 -22.31 11.46
C GLY A 22 -3.63 -20.94 11.53
N ILE A 23 -4.78 -20.82 10.86
CA ILE A 23 -5.56 -19.57 10.78
C ILE A 23 -6.13 -19.16 12.13
N GLU A 24 -6.54 -20.10 12.97
CA GLU A 24 -7.08 -19.79 14.30
C GLU A 24 -6.04 -19.07 15.16
N ARG A 25 -4.76 -19.47 15.04
CA ARG A 25 -3.65 -18.74 15.67
C ARG A 25 -3.58 -17.29 15.19
N GLN A 26 -3.69 -17.07 13.89
CA GLN A 26 -3.65 -15.70 13.33
C GLN A 26 -4.85 -14.86 13.75
N MET A 27 -6.04 -15.45 13.86
CA MET A 27 -7.24 -14.78 14.39
C MET A 27 -7.04 -14.38 15.85
N LEU A 28 -6.51 -15.27 16.69
CA LEU A 28 -6.18 -14.97 18.09
C LEU A 28 -5.18 -13.82 18.21
N ILE A 29 -4.11 -13.84 17.41
CA ILE A 29 -3.12 -12.75 17.35
C ILE A 29 -3.79 -11.43 16.96
N GLY A 30 -4.67 -11.46 15.95
CA GLY A 30 -5.42 -10.27 15.54
C GLY A 30 -6.31 -9.71 16.65
N ASP A 31 -6.99 -10.58 17.39
CA ASP A 31 -7.81 -10.17 18.53
C ASP A 31 -6.95 -9.56 19.65
N LEU A 32 -5.78 -10.14 19.93
CA LEU A 32 -4.84 -9.59 20.91
C LEU A 32 -4.33 -8.22 20.50
N VAL A 33 -3.99 -8.01 19.21
CA VAL A 33 -3.62 -6.70 18.66
C VAL A 33 -4.76 -5.69 18.77
N ALA A 34 -6.00 -6.11 18.47
CA ALA A 34 -7.17 -5.24 18.52
C ALA A 34 -7.52 -4.79 19.95
N LYS A 35 -7.25 -5.63 20.96
CA LYS A 35 -7.48 -5.34 22.38
C LYS A 35 -6.49 -4.35 22.99
N GLN A 36 -5.36 -4.07 22.32
CA GLN A 36 -4.37 -3.12 22.82
C GLN A 36 -4.90 -1.69 22.84
N SER A 37 -4.37 -0.88 23.75
CA SER A 37 -4.71 0.54 23.83
C SER A 37 -4.37 1.27 22.52
N PRO A 38 -5.04 2.40 22.22
CA PRO A 38 -4.70 3.20 21.05
C PRO A 38 -3.22 3.62 20.99
N ALA A 39 -2.59 3.86 22.15
CA ALA A 39 -1.18 4.22 22.24
C ALA A 39 -0.24 3.07 21.86
N GLU A 40 -0.55 1.85 22.34
CA GLU A 40 0.19 0.63 22.01
C GLU A 40 0.06 0.25 20.53
N ARG A 41 -1.16 0.30 19.98
CA ARG A 41 -1.39 0.06 18.54
C ARG A 41 -0.63 1.08 17.69
N MET A 42 -0.63 2.35 18.10
CA MET A 42 0.16 3.39 17.43
C MET A 42 1.66 3.12 17.54
N ALA A 43 2.15 2.63 18.68
CA ALA A 43 3.56 2.30 18.87
C ALA A 43 4.00 1.15 17.95
N LEU A 44 3.20 0.08 17.85
CA LEU A 44 3.45 -1.04 16.93
C LEU A 44 3.47 -0.59 15.46
N ARG A 45 2.48 0.23 15.07
CA ARG A 45 2.44 0.80 13.72
C ARG A 45 3.68 1.66 13.44
N LYS A 46 4.09 2.51 14.38
CA LYS A 46 5.32 3.31 14.26
C LYS A 46 6.59 2.47 14.20
N LEU A 47 6.61 1.28 14.81
CA LEU A 47 7.71 0.35 14.69
C LEU A 47 7.83 -0.15 13.24
N MET A 48 6.73 -0.61 12.64
CA MET A 48 6.70 -0.97 11.21
C MET A 48 7.11 0.22 10.34
N ASP A 49 6.52 1.40 10.58
CA ASP A 49 6.83 2.62 9.83
C ASP A 49 8.32 2.95 9.89
N SER A 50 9.00 2.73 11.02
CA SER A 50 10.45 2.96 11.13
C SER A 50 11.28 2.06 10.20
N TYR A 51 10.86 0.81 9.99
CA TYR A 51 11.50 -0.13 9.05
C TYR A 51 11.23 0.25 7.60
N LEU A 52 10.04 0.79 7.31
CA LEU A 52 9.68 1.27 5.99
C LEU A 52 10.41 2.57 5.62
N LEU A 53 10.52 3.52 6.56
CA LEU A 53 11.28 4.75 6.38
C LEU A 53 12.79 4.49 6.22
N ARG A 54 13.30 3.39 6.81
CA ARG A 54 14.67 2.94 6.55
C ARG A 54 14.91 2.61 5.08
N MET A 55 13.91 2.10 4.34
CA MET A 55 14.05 1.84 2.90
C MET A 55 14.52 3.08 2.14
N ALA A 56 13.97 4.25 2.46
CA ALA A 56 14.37 5.51 1.84
C ALA A 56 15.82 5.89 2.20
N LYS A 57 16.27 5.60 3.42
CA LYS A 57 17.64 5.90 3.88
C LYS A 57 18.70 5.04 3.20
N ILE A 58 18.36 3.79 2.88
CA ILE A 58 19.30 2.82 2.28
C ILE A 58 19.03 2.57 0.78
N ASN A 59 18.12 3.33 0.16
CA ASN A 59 17.69 3.15 -1.22
C ASN A 59 17.18 1.72 -1.54
N ALA A 60 16.42 1.13 -0.61
CA ALA A 60 15.79 -0.16 -0.84
C ALA A 60 14.52 -0.02 -1.69
N SER A 61 14.34 -0.91 -2.66
CA SER A 61 13.13 -1.01 -3.48
C SER A 61 12.02 -1.79 -2.77
N ASP A 62 12.38 -2.85 -2.05
CA ASP A 62 11.45 -3.76 -1.40
C ASP A 62 11.94 -4.12 0.03
N ILE A 63 11.00 -4.34 0.93
CA ILE A 63 11.19 -4.94 2.26
C ILE A 63 10.43 -6.28 2.31
N ASP A 64 10.96 -7.25 3.04
CA ASP A 64 10.36 -8.56 3.22
C ASP A 64 10.61 -9.06 4.65
N LEU A 65 9.55 -9.49 5.33
CA LEU A 65 9.60 -9.93 6.73
C LEU A 65 8.49 -10.94 7.03
N GLY A 66 8.60 -11.64 8.16
CA GLY A 66 7.66 -12.69 8.52
C GLY A 66 7.89 -13.99 7.75
N GLY A 67 6.96 -14.94 7.89
CA GLY A 67 7.11 -16.27 7.32
C GLY A 67 8.24 -17.10 7.96
N TYR A 68 8.38 -18.32 7.48
CA TYR A 68 9.48 -19.21 7.87
C TYR A 68 10.77 -18.83 7.13
N GLY A 69 10.65 -18.48 5.84
CA GLY A 69 11.79 -18.23 4.96
C GLY A 69 12.63 -17.00 5.31
N SER A 70 12.11 -16.07 6.11
CA SER A 70 12.88 -14.90 6.56
C SER A 70 13.97 -15.23 7.57
N GLY A 71 13.88 -16.39 8.24
CA GLY A 71 14.81 -16.78 9.29
C GLY A 71 14.86 -15.80 10.46
N GLY A 72 13.73 -15.15 10.78
CA GLY A 72 13.63 -14.16 11.85
C GLY A 72 14.21 -12.79 11.52
N HIS A 73 14.65 -12.56 10.29
CA HIS A 73 15.26 -11.29 9.86
C HIS A 73 14.31 -10.45 9.02
N ILE A 74 14.54 -9.13 9.02
CA ILE A 74 13.94 -8.22 8.04
C ILE A 74 14.91 -8.11 6.87
N TRP A 75 14.42 -8.35 5.66
CA TRP A 75 15.19 -8.32 4.43
C TRP A 75 14.88 -7.06 3.63
N TYR A 76 15.92 -6.48 3.04
CA TYR A 76 15.77 -5.39 2.08
C TYR A 76 16.34 -5.80 0.73
N ARG A 77 15.72 -5.31 -0.35
CA ARG A 77 16.30 -5.32 -1.69
C ARG A 77 16.89 -3.96 -2.01
N VAL A 78 18.21 -3.89 -2.14
CA VAL A 78 18.94 -2.66 -2.46
C VAL A 78 19.68 -2.88 -3.78
N TYR A 79 19.38 -2.06 -4.80
CA TYR A 79 19.96 -2.19 -6.15
C TYR A 79 19.88 -3.61 -6.75
N GLY A 80 18.79 -4.33 -6.47
CA GLY A 80 18.57 -5.71 -6.95
C GLY A 80 19.00 -6.80 -5.97
N ASP A 81 19.91 -6.50 -5.04
CA ASP A 81 20.41 -7.46 -4.06
C ASP A 81 19.48 -7.56 -2.84
N LYS A 82 18.94 -8.76 -2.57
CA LYS A 82 18.11 -9.02 -1.38
C LYS A 82 18.96 -9.62 -0.26
N LYS A 83 19.07 -8.92 0.87
CA LYS A 83 19.91 -9.32 2.02
C LYS A 83 19.20 -9.00 3.35
N PRO A 84 19.46 -9.78 4.43
CA PRO A 84 18.94 -9.47 5.75
C PRO A 84 19.63 -8.22 6.30
N ASP A 85 18.87 -7.36 6.98
CA ASP A 85 19.41 -6.24 7.73
C ASP A 85 19.97 -6.73 9.06
N LYS A 86 21.28 -6.57 9.24
CA LYS A 86 21.98 -7.05 10.44
C LYS A 86 21.73 -6.17 11.66
N ASP A 87 21.24 -4.93 11.48
CA ASP A 87 21.07 -3.97 12.57
C ASP A 87 19.71 -4.10 13.26
N LEU A 88 18.71 -4.69 12.61
CA LEU A 88 17.32 -4.74 13.09
C LEU A 88 17.02 -5.92 14.04
N GLY A 89 18.00 -6.77 14.30
CA GLY A 89 17.88 -7.92 15.21
C GLY A 89 17.15 -9.11 14.61
N HIS A 90 16.63 -9.96 15.50
CA HIS A 90 15.93 -11.19 15.16
C HIS A 90 14.56 -11.22 15.86
N PHE A 91 13.54 -11.67 15.14
CA PHE A 91 12.16 -11.75 15.60
C PHE A 91 11.65 -13.19 15.58
N THR A 92 10.78 -13.53 16.52
CA THR A 92 10.01 -14.78 16.48
C THR A 92 8.89 -14.69 15.43
N HIS A 93 8.32 -15.83 15.05
CA HIS A 93 7.19 -15.83 14.12
C HIS A 93 5.98 -15.07 14.67
N ASP A 94 5.66 -15.22 15.96
CA ASP A 94 4.55 -14.49 16.57
C ASP A 94 4.84 -12.98 16.68
N GLU A 95 6.08 -12.56 16.94
CA GLU A 95 6.45 -11.14 16.86
C GLU A 95 6.20 -10.60 15.44
N PHE A 96 6.60 -11.31 14.38
CA PHE A 96 6.28 -10.87 13.02
C PHE A 96 4.78 -10.89 12.72
N ASN A 97 4.04 -11.91 13.14
CA ASN A 97 2.59 -11.98 12.96
C ASN A 97 1.90 -10.77 13.61
N VAL A 98 2.27 -10.42 14.84
CA VAL A 98 1.76 -9.24 15.55
C VAL A 98 2.11 -7.96 14.79
N LEU A 99 3.35 -7.83 14.34
CA LEU A 99 3.82 -6.64 13.61
C LEU A 99 3.08 -6.45 12.28
N ILE A 100 2.93 -7.51 11.48
CA ILE A 100 2.20 -7.49 10.20
C ILE A 100 0.74 -7.11 10.45
N GLN A 101 0.09 -7.74 11.43
CA GLN A 101 -1.31 -7.45 11.72
C GLN A 101 -1.54 -6.04 12.30
N SER A 102 -0.51 -5.42 12.89
CA SER A 102 -0.60 -4.05 13.43
C SER A 102 -0.82 -2.96 12.37
N VAL A 103 -0.51 -3.25 11.10
CA VAL A 103 -0.73 -2.32 9.98
C VAL A 103 -2.00 -2.61 9.17
N LEU A 104 -2.73 -3.67 9.51
CA LEU A 104 -3.96 -4.07 8.82
C LEU A 104 -5.21 -3.53 9.54
N ILE A 105 -6.20 -3.06 8.76
CA ILE A 105 -7.54 -2.80 9.32
C ILE A 105 -8.29 -4.13 9.55
N GLU A 106 -9.33 -4.11 10.38
CA GLU A 106 -10.12 -5.31 10.70
C GLU A 106 -10.63 -6.03 9.44
N ARG A 107 -11.18 -5.29 8.47
CA ARG A 107 -11.67 -5.87 7.23
C ARG A 107 -10.57 -6.53 6.39
N GLN A 108 -9.38 -5.94 6.37
CA GLN A 108 -8.20 -6.51 5.72
C GLN A 108 -7.75 -7.79 6.39
N ARG A 109 -7.76 -7.85 7.74
CA ARG A 109 -7.46 -9.07 8.49
C ARG A 109 -8.44 -10.19 8.16
N LEU A 110 -9.75 -9.91 8.20
CA LEU A 110 -10.77 -10.89 7.81
C LEU A 110 -10.58 -11.38 6.37
N PHE A 111 -10.32 -10.46 5.44
CA PHE A 111 -10.05 -10.82 4.04
C PHE A 111 -8.81 -11.70 3.90
N LEU A 112 -7.71 -11.35 4.58
CA LEU A 112 -6.48 -12.14 4.60
C LEU A 112 -6.74 -13.54 5.17
N TYR A 113 -7.51 -13.65 6.26
CA TYR A 113 -7.85 -14.94 6.85
C TYR A 113 -8.68 -15.80 5.91
N GLU A 114 -9.60 -15.21 5.16
CA GLU A 114 -10.47 -15.93 4.21
C GLU A 114 -9.74 -16.31 2.91
N ASN A 115 -8.92 -15.41 2.36
CA ASN A 115 -8.34 -15.55 1.01
C ASN A 115 -6.86 -15.97 1.02
N ARG A 116 -6.21 -16.00 2.19
CA ARG A 116 -4.79 -16.33 2.41
C ARG A 116 -3.77 -15.38 1.76
N ASN A 117 -4.25 -14.32 1.13
CA ASN A 117 -3.44 -13.28 0.50
C ASN A 117 -4.21 -11.94 0.56
N LEU A 118 -3.47 -10.84 0.70
CA LEU A 118 -3.99 -9.48 0.70
C LEU A 118 -2.98 -8.51 0.07
N ASP A 119 -3.33 -7.98 -1.11
CA ASP A 119 -2.73 -6.76 -1.68
C ASP A 119 -3.37 -5.50 -1.04
N PHE A 120 -2.57 -4.54 -0.59
CA PHE A 120 -3.05 -3.25 -0.07
C PHE A 120 -2.03 -2.11 -0.21
N SER A 121 -2.46 -0.86 -0.02
CA SER A 121 -1.54 0.28 0.12
C SER A 121 -1.32 0.68 1.58
N HIS A 122 -0.07 1.03 1.91
CA HIS A 122 0.31 1.66 3.17
C HIS A 122 0.90 3.04 2.91
N SER A 123 0.66 3.98 3.82
CA SER A 123 1.16 5.35 3.68
C SER A 123 1.64 5.89 5.02
N ILE A 124 2.76 6.60 4.97
CA ILE A 124 3.41 7.25 6.10
C ILE A 124 3.56 8.73 5.75
N MET A 125 3.17 9.60 6.67
CA MET A 125 3.45 11.04 6.60
C MET A 125 4.60 11.35 7.55
N GLU A 126 5.73 11.81 7.01
CA GLU A 126 6.91 12.25 7.78
C GLU A 126 7.41 13.57 7.17
N ASP A 127 7.57 14.61 7.98
CA ASP A 127 8.05 15.94 7.57
C ASP A 127 7.34 16.50 6.32
N GLU A 128 6.00 16.48 6.32
CA GLU A 128 5.12 16.89 5.20
C GLU A 128 5.27 16.07 3.90
N ARG A 129 6.15 15.06 3.90
CA ARG A 129 6.34 14.13 2.80
C ARG A 129 5.52 12.87 3.01
N MET A 130 4.83 12.45 1.96
CA MET A 130 4.12 11.18 1.92
C MET A 130 5.04 10.09 1.36
N PHE A 131 5.22 9.01 2.12
CA PHE A 131 5.83 7.77 1.66
C PHE A 131 4.71 6.75 1.43
N ARG A 132 4.68 6.15 0.24
CA ARG A 132 3.67 5.15 -0.13
C ARG A 132 4.34 3.81 -0.42
N PHE A 133 3.65 2.75 -0.04
CA PHE A 133 4.10 1.39 -0.23
C PHE A 133 2.94 0.55 -0.77
N ARG A 134 3.23 -0.30 -1.76
CA ARG A 134 2.35 -1.42 -2.11
C ARG A 134 2.77 -2.61 -1.27
N ALA A 135 1.81 -3.24 -0.61
CA ALA A 135 2.04 -4.34 0.31
C ALA A 135 1.29 -5.59 -0.15
N ASP A 136 1.90 -6.75 0.07
CA ASP A 136 1.31 -8.07 -0.10
C ASP A 136 1.55 -8.88 1.18
N ALA A 137 0.48 -9.16 1.92
CA ALA A 137 0.50 -10.00 3.11
C ALA A 137 -0.09 -11.37 2.77
N TYR A 138 0.59 -12.45 3.14
CA TYR A 138 0.18 -13.81 2.77
C TYR A 138 0.65 -14.85 3.80
N PHE A 139 0.11 -16.07 3.69
CA PHE A 139 0.50 -17.19 4.56
C PHE A 139 1.73 -17.92 4.00
N ASP A 140 2.71 -18.18 4.87
CA ASP A 140 3.90 -19.00 4.65
C ASP A 140 4.04 -19.99 5.83
N LEU A 141 3.71 -21.26 5.60
CA LEU A 141 3.74 -22.33 6.62
C LEU A 141 3.04 -21.93 7.95
N ASP A 142 1.77 -21.53 7.85
CA ASP A 142 0.92 -21.05 8.95
C ASP A 142 1.35 -19.73 9.61
N GLN A 143 2.46 -19.14 9.17
CA GLN A 143 2.91 -17.81 9.58
C GLN A 143 2.51 -16.75 8.56
N LEU A 144 2.41 -15.50 9.00
CA LEU A 144 2.23 -14.38 8.08
C LEU A 144 3.59 -13.91 7.58
N ALA A 145 3.67 -13.72 6.27
CA ALA A 145 4.74 -13.02 5.58
C ALA A 145 4.20 -11.73 4.97
N LEU A 146 5.09 -10.75 4.80
CA LEU A 146 4.77 -9.45 4.25
C LEU A 146 5.89 -8.99 3.32
N ASN A 147 5.54 -8.70 2.08
CA ASN A 147 6.38 -7.96 1.15
C ASN A 147 5.83 -6.55 0.96
N MET A 148 6.68 -5.52 0.99
CA MET A 148 6.27 -4.17 0.61
C MET A 148 7.26 -3.52 -0.34
N ARG A 149 6.75 -2.90 -1.40
CA ARG A 149 7.51 -2.13 -2.39
C ARG A 149 7.30 -0.64 -2.18
N ALA A 150 8.38 0.12 -2.13
CA ALA A 150 8.31 1.58 -2.13
C ALA A 150 7.76 2.07 -3.47
N ILE A 151 6.75 2.95 -3.43
CA ILE A 151 6.17 3.57 -4.62
C ILE A 151 6.80 4.94 -4.83
N ASN A 152 7.23 5.21 -6.06
CA ASN A 152 7.80 6.51 -6.39
C ASN A 152 6.73 7.60 -6.29
N ALA A 153 7.03 8.66 -5.55
CA ALA A 153 6.13 9.79 -5.32
C ALA A 153 6.25 10.88 -6.40
N ILE A 154 6.81 10.56 -7.57
CA ILE A 154 7.01 11.51 -8.66
C ILE A 154 6.25 11.02 -9.88
N VAL A 155 5.26 11.81 -10.32
CA VAL A 155 4.61 11.60 -11.62
C VAL A 155 5.56 12.01 -12.73
N ARG A 156 5.60 11.18 -13.78
CA ARG A 156 6.36 11.51 -14.99
C ARG A 156 5.70 12.72 -15.65
N PRO A 157 6.45 13.77 -16.00
CA PRO A 157 5.86 14.91 -16.70
C PRO A 157 5.21 14.47 -18.01
N TYR A 158 4.00 14.95 -18.29
CA TYR A 158 3.24 14.60 -19.49
C TYR A 158 4.03 14.81 -20.79
N LYS A 159 4.78 15.92 -20.89
CA LYS A 159 5.66 16.20 -22.04
C LYS A 159 6.70 15.10 -22.27
N GLY A 160 7.17 14.45 -21.21
CA GLY A 160 8.11 13.35 -21.29
C GLY A 160 7.52 12.05 -21.84
N LEU A 161 6.21 11.97 -22.08
CA LEU A 161 5.58 10.84 -22.78
C LEU A 161 5.73 10.91 -24.30
N GLU A 162 6.07 12.09 -24.86
CA GLU A 162 6.27 12.30 -26.30
C GLU A 162 5.08 11.84 -27.17
N LEU A 163 3.86 12.01 -26.65
CA LEU A 163 2.64 11.65 -27.38
C LEU A 163 2.44 12.56 -28.58
N HIS A 164 1.93 12.00 -29.68
CA HIS A 164 1.58 12.76 -30.87
C HIS A 164 0.54 13.85 -30.53
N PRO A 165 0.61 15.08 -31.10
CA PRO A 165 -0.29 16.18 -30.73
C PRO A 165 -1.78 15.85 -30.81
N ASN A 166 -2.20 15.07 -31.81
CA ASN A 166 -3.59 14.62 -31.92
C ASN A 166 -4.02 13.71 -30.76
N VAL A 167 -3.12 12.86 -30.25
CA VAL A 167 -3.38 12.02 -29.07
C VAL A 167 -3.51 12.92 -27.84
N SER A 168 -2.60 13.88 -27.68
CA SER A 168 -2.68 14.83 -26.57
C SER A 168 -3.96 15.65 -26.55
N ARG A 169 -4.46 16.03 -27.72
CA ARG A 169 -5.74 16.71 -27.85
C ARG A 169 -6.91 15.85 -27.39
N VAL A 170 -6.92 14.55 -27.70
CA VAL A 170 -8.00 13.62 -27.32
C VAL A 170 -7.98 13.30 -25.82
N LEU A 171 -6.81 13.32 -25.18
CA LEU A 171 -6.64 13.00 -23.75
C LEU A 171 -6.90 14.19 -22.81
N SER A 172 -7.16 15.38 -23.34
CA SER A 172 -7.40 16.58 -22.54
C SER A 172 -8.87 16.98 -22.58
N LEU A 173 -9.46 17.18 -21.39
CA LEU A 173 -10.81 17.70 -21.26
C LEU A 173 -10.97 19.12 -21.82
N ALA A 174 -9.89 19.86 -22.04
CA ALA A 174 -9.95 21.16 -22.71
C ALA A 174 -10.40 21.05 -24.17
N HIS A 175 -10.37 19.84 -24.74
CA HIS A 175 -10.67 19.59 -26.15
C HIS A 175 -11.72 18.50 -26.37
N LEU A 176 -11.80 17.50 -25.48
CA LEU A 176 -12.76 16.42 -25.58
C LEU A 176 -13.33 16.08 -24.19
N HIS A 177 -14.60 16.41 -23.99
CA HIS A 177 -15.29 16.23 -22.69
C HIS A 177 -15.85 14.82 -22.46
N GLN A 178 -15.83 13.94 -23.47
CA GLN A 178 -16.38 12.59 -23.36
C GLN A 178 -15.65 11.60 -24.28
N GLY A 179 -15.47 10.37 -23.81
CA GLY A 179 -14.86 9.29 -24.57
C GLY A 179 -14.38 8.15 -23.69
N LEU A 180 -13.84 7.10 -24.32
CA LEU A 180 -13.16 6.01 -23.64
C LEU A 180 -11.72 5.91 -24.16
N THR A 181 -10.76 6.07 -23.25
CA THR A 181 -9.34 5.87 -23.55
C THR A 181 -8.88 4.54 -22.97
N LEU A 182 -8.20 3.72 -23.78
CA LEU A 182 -7.61 2.46 -23.36
C LEU A 182 -6.09 2.54 -23.48
N VAL A 183 -5.39 2.45 -22.33
CA VAL A 183 -3.92 2.32 -22.29
C VAL A 183 -3.57 0.85 -22.07
N THR A 184 -3.03 0.20 -23.10
CA THR A 184 -2.74 -1.24 -23.10
C THR A 184 -1.24 -1.52 -23.10
N GLY A 185 -0.86 -2.75 -22.75
CA GLY A 185 0.54 -3.16 -22.69
C GLY A 185 0.80 -4.24 -21.63
N ILE A 186 1.95 -4.90 -21.70
CA ILE A 186 2.37 -5.93 -20.73
C ILE A 186 2.62 -5.35 -19.34
N THR A 187 2.72 -6.19 -18.31
CA THR A 187 3.10 -5.77 -16.96
C THR A 187 4.46 -5.05 -16.99
N GLY A 188 4.58 -3.94 -16.27
CA GLY A 188 5.81 -3.14 -16.23
C GLY A 188 6.03 -2.20 -17.43
N SER A 189 5.12 -2.14 -18.41
CA SER A 189 5.26 -1.25 -19.58
C SER A 189 4.95 0.24 -19.31
N GLY A 190 4.74 0.63 -18.05
CA GLY A 190 4.45 2.02 -17.67
C GLY A 190 2.98 2.46 -17.80
N LYS A 191 2.01 1.54 -17.84
CA LYS A 191 0.57 1.89 -17.97
C LYS A 191 0.08 2.82 -16.87
N SER A 192 0.27 2.45 -15.60
CA SER A 192 -0.13 3.28 -14.45
C SER A 192 0.53 4.65 -14.53
N THR A 193 1.84 4.70 -14.79
CA THR A 193 2.61 5.94 -14.94
C THR A 193 2.06 6.84 -16.06
N THR A 194 1.68 6.27 -17.20
CA THR A 194 1.07 7.02 -18.31
C THR A 194 -0.29 7.58 -17.91
N LEU A 195 -1.15 6.79 -17.26
CA LEU A 195 -2.45 7.26 -16.77
C LEU A 195 -2.29 8.37 -15.73
N ASP A 196 -1.38 8.20 -14.77
CA ASP A 196 -1.07 9.23 -13.78
C ASP A 196 -0.59 10.52 -14.44
N SER A 197 0.27 10.43 -15.46
CA SER A 197 0.74 11.61 -16.21
C SER A 197 -0.40 12.33 -16.93
N ILE A 198 -1.40 11.59 -17.44
CA ILE A 198 -2.58 12.16 -18.13
C ILE A 198 -3.50 12.86 -17.12
N VAL A 199 -3.75 12.23 -15.97
CA VAL A 199 -4.55 12.81 -14.90
C VAL A 199 -3.89 14.08 -14.36
N ASP A 200 -2.59 14.02 -14.10
CA ASP A 200 -1.80 15.16 -13.61
C ASP A 200 -1.82 16.33 -14.62
N ALA A 201 -1.72 16.05 -15.92
CA ALA A 201 -1.83 17.09 -16.94
C ALA A 201 -3.19 17.80 -16.95
N ASN A 202 -4.29 17.04 -16.84
CA ASN A 202 -5.63 17.63 -16.73
C ASN A 202 -5.77 18.43 -15.44
N ASN A 203 -5.31 17.90 -14.30
CA ASN A 203 -5.34 18.56 -13.00
C ASN A 203 -4.68 19.96 -12.98
N HIS A 204 -3.69 20.20 -13.85
CA HIS A 204 -3.02 21.50 -13.95
C HIS A 204 -3.57 22.40 -15.08
N THR A 205 -4.49 21.91 -15.91
CA THR A 205 -4.93 22.63 -17.12
C THR A 205 -6.42 22.86 -17.23
N VAL A 206 -7.25 22.09 -16.52
CA VAL A 206 -8.72 22.20 -16.56
C VAL A 206 -9.32 22.25 -15.17
N ASP A 207 -10.48 22.88 -15.04
CA ASP A 207 -11.27 22.84 -13.82
C ASP A 207 -12.27 21.68 -13.94
N GLY A 208 -12.27 20.76 -12.98
CA GLY A 208 -13.10 19.55 -13.06
C GLY A 208 -12.96 18.60 -11.89
N HIS A 209 -13.58 17.43 -11.99
CA HIS A 209 -13.61 16.39 -10.97
C HIS A 209 -13.10 15.06 -11.53
N VAL A 210 -12.02 14.54 -10.94
CA VAL A 210 -11.43 13.25 -11.28
C VAL A 210 -11.67 12.24 -10.17
N VAL A 211 -12.18 11.06 -10.52
CA VAL A 211 -12.34 9.93 -9.59
C VAL A 211 -11.50 8.74 -10.04
N ILE A 212 -10.38 8.52 -9.36
CA ILE A 212 -9.46 7.41 -9.66
C ILE A 212 -9.89 6.17 -8.88
N ILE A 213 -10.10 5.04 -9.58
CA ILE A 213 -10.40 3.74 -8.95
C ILE A 213 -9.24 2.78 -9.24
N ALA A 214 -8.58 2.27 -8.21
CA ALA A 214 -7.38 1.43 -8.36
C ALA A 214 -7.29 0.29 -7.33
N SER A 215 -6.44 -0.70 -7.59
CA SER A 215 -6.26 -1.88 -6.75
C SER A 215 -4.80 -2.37 -6.75
N PRO A 216 -3.94 -1.91 -5.82
CA PRO A 216 -4.15 -0.76 -4.93
C PRO A 216 -3.88 0.57 -5.63
N ILE A 217 -4.09 1.70 -4.93
CA ILE A 217 -3.67 3.01 -5.44
C ILE A 217 -2.15 3.12 -5.37
N GLU A 218 -1.50 3.35 -6.52
CA GLU A 218 -0.05 3.53 -6.58
C GLU A 218 0.33 4.99 -6.23
N TYR A 219 -0.05 5.94 -7.07
CA TYR A 219 0.21 7.36 -6.85
C TYR A 219 -1.01 8.10 -6.27
N VAL A 220 -0.76 9.09 -5.42
CA VAL A 220 -1.81 9.97 -4.88
C VAL A 220 -1.61 11.37 -5.45
N HIS A 221 -2.53 11.77 -6.30
CA HIS A 221 -2.56 13.12 -6.85
C HIS A 221 -3.04 14.13 -5.82
N LYS A 222 -2.36 15.27 -5.74
CA LYS A 222 -2.85 16.43 -5.00
C LYS A 222 -3.76 17.23 -5.92
N SER A 223 -4.95 17.58 -5.45
CA SER A 223 -5.83 18.49 -6.18
C SER A 223 -5.13 19.83 -6.45
N ASP A 224 -5.21 20.31 -7.68
CA ASP A 224 -4.81 21.66 -8.08
C ASP A 224 -6.02 22.40 -8.66
N ARG A 225 -6.21 22.33 -9.98
CA ARG A 225 -7.42 22.85 -10.63
C ARG A 225 -8.57 21.85 -10.63
N CYS A 226 -8.24 20.55 -10.66
CA CYS A 226 -9.24 19.52 -10.47
C CYS A 226 -9.37 19.13 -8.99
N ILE A 227 -10.59 18.79 -8.59
CA ILE A 227 -10.81 17.98 -7.38
C ILE A 227 -10.47 16.54 -7.75
N ILE A 228 -9.51 15.93 -7.05
CA ILE A 228 -9.16 14.51 -7.26
C ILE A 228 -9.58 13.66 -6.07
N ARG A 229 -10.35 12.61 -6.35
CA ARG A 229 -10.80 11.61 -5.37
C ARG A 229 -10.23 10.26 -5.77
N HIS A 230 -9.66 9.55 -4.80
CA HIS A 230 -9.13 8.21 -5.03
C HIS A 230 -9.99 7.19 -4.28
N ARG A 231 -10.24 6.03 -4.90
CA ARG A 231 -11.02 4.94 -4.34
C ARG A 231 -10.28 3.63 -4.55
N GLU A 232 -9.72 3.08 -3.48
CA GLU A 232 -9.02 1.79 -3.51
C GLU A 232 -10.01 0.62 -3.37
N VAL A 233 -9.88 -0.37 -4.24
CA VAL A 233 -10.66 -1.61 -4.17
C VAL A 233 -10.29 -2.41 -2.91
N GLY A 234 -11.30 -2.92 -2.22
CA GLY A 234 -11.19 -3.60 -0.92
C GLY A 234 -11.26 -2.64 0.28
N ARG A 235 -10.75 -1.40 0.11
CA ARG A 235 -10.68 -0.39 1.18
C ARG A 235 -11.82 0.63 1.10
N ASP A 236 -11.93 1.34 -0.03
CA ASP A 236 -12.91 2.43 -0.22
C ASP A 236 -14.11 2.01 -1.09
N VAL A 237 -13.92 0.98 -1.93
CA VAL A 237 -14.96 0.34 -2.76
C VAL A 237 -14.84 -1.18 -2.71
N LEU A 238 -15.95 -1.89 -2.95
CA LEU A 238 -15.95 -3.36 -2.93
C LEU A 238 -15.33 -3.97 -4.18
N SER A 239 -15.46 -3.31 -5.33
CA SER A 239 -14.95 -3.78 -6.62
C SER A 239 -14.81 -2.62 -7.58
N PHE A 240 -14.07 -2.80 -8.68
CA PHE A 240 -14.04 -1.83 -9.79
C PHE A 240 -15.43 -1.53 -10.33
N LYS A 241 -16.29 -2.55 -10.46
CA LYS A 241 -17.68 -2.39 -10.91
C LYS A 241 -18.46 -1.47 -9.99
N GLU A 242 -18.44 -1.75 -8.69
CA GLU A 242 -19.13 -0.93 -7.70
C GLU A 242 -18.57 0.49 -7.65
N GLY A 243 -17.24 0.62 -7.70
CA GLY A 243 -16.57 1.91 -7.76
C GLY A 243 -17.06 2.74 -8.94
N ALA A 244 -17.02 2.17 -10.16
CA ALA A 244 -17.41 2.87 -11.38
C ALA A 244 -18.89 3.29 -11.36
N ILE A 245 -19.79 2.37 -10.97
CA ILE A 245 -21.23 2.66 -10.87
C ILE A 245 -21.50 3.79 -9.89
N GLN A 246 -20.86 3.76 -8.72
CA GLN A 246 -21.03 4.80 -7.70
C GLN A 246 -20.45 6.13 -8.15
N SER A 247 -19.30 6.12 -8.84
CA SER A 247 -18.64 7.32 -9.36
C SER A 247 -19.52 8.08 -10.34
N LEU A 248 -20.35 7.42 -11.15
CA LEU A 248 -21.31 8.10 -12.04
C LEU A 248 -22.29 9.04 -11.32
N ARG A 249 -22.49 8.87 -10.00
CA ARG A 249 -23.36 9.71 -9.17
C ARG A 249 -22.58 10.72 -8.32
N GLN A 250 -21.28 10.83 -8.54
CA GLN A 250 -20.38 11.73 -7.81
C GLN A 250 -20.04 12.98 -8.63
N ASP A 251 -20.71 13.20 -9.76
CA ASP A 251 -20.43 14.30 -10.70
C ASP A 251 -18.98 14.35 -11.22
N PRO A 252 -18.42 13.24 -11.75
CA PRO A 252 -17.05 13.22 -12.27
C PRO A 252 -16.98 13.66 -13.73
N ASP A 253 -15.92 14.38 -14.08
CA ASP A 253 -15.51 14.67 -15.46
C ASP A 253 -14.55 13.61 -16.01
N ILE A 254 -13.74 12.98 -15.13
CA ILE A 254 -12.85 11.85 -15.44
C ILE A 254 -13.07 10.75 -14.41
N ILE A 255 -13.21 9.51 -14.87
CA ILE A 255 -13.14 8.29 -14.05
C ILE A 255 -11.96 7.44 -14.52
#